data_AF-A0AAW9NEI3-F1
#
_entry.id   AF-A0AAW9NEI3-F1
#
_cell.length_a   1.000
_cell.length_b   1.000
_cell.length_c   1.000
_cell.angle_alpha   90.00
_cell.angle_beta   90.00
_cell.angle_gamma   90.00
#
_symmetry.space_group_name_H-M   'P 1'
#
loop_
_entity.id
_entity.type
_entity.pdbx_description
1 polymer ?
#
loop_
_entity_poly.entity_id
_entity_poly.type
_entity_poly.pdbx_seq_one_letter_code
_entity_poly.pdbx_strand_id
1 'polypeptide(L)'
;MKALHKKLNLNSLGKRMDGIYIPLNEIGKSNKELSPYLYCSNGKIKRGYWVVNAITWWMVEQYGIKVHGKEISERNFQSKWIQVVKNMEYNINHYWKNKSKNKFIFIFDDMVEFCVLTISRILSTPETKKILTKVEGARKAIEVLPDR
;
A
#
# COMPACT_ATOMS: atom_id res chain seq x y z
N MET A 1 -11.25 11.59 -16.71
CA MET A 1 -10.06 10.91 -16.12
C MET A 1 -8.98 10.52 -17.13
N LYS A 2 -9.24 9.76 -18.21
CA LYS A 2 -8.19 9.38 -19.19
C LYS A 2 -7.48 10.58 -19.83
N ALA A 3 -8.22 11.60 -20.26
CA ALA A 3 -7.65 12.82 -20.83
C ALA A 3 -6.76 13.59 -19.82
N LEU A 4 -7.16 13.65 -18.55
CA LEU A 4 -6.37 14.24 -17.47
C LEU A 4 -5.02 13.53 -17.33
N HIS A 5 -5.01 12.19 -17.26
CA HIS A 5 -3.76 11.43 -17.17
C HIS A 5 -2.89 11.56 -18.41
N LYS A 6 -3.48 11.66 -19.61
CA LYS A 6 -2.73 11.98 -20.83
C LYS A 6 -2.00 13.32 -20.71
N LYS A 7 -2.63 14.33 -20.11
CA LYS A 7 -2.02 15.64 -19.84
C LYS A 7 -0.96 15.57 -18.73
N LEU A 8 -1.23 14.87 -17.63
CA LEU A 8 -0.26 14.69 -16.54
C LEU A 8 1.02 13.99 -17.02
N ASN A 9 0.88 13.00 -17.90
CA ASN A 9 2.00 12.25 -18.47
C ASN A 9 2.87 13.05 -19.44
N LEU A 10 2.50 14.29 -19.78
CA LEU A 10 3.43 15.23 -20.43
C LEU A 10 4.60 15.60 -19.51
N ASN A 11 4.40 15.52 -18.19
CA ASN A 11 5.45 15.67 -17.18
C ASN A 11 5.99 14.28 -16.74
N SER A 12 7.29 14.20 -16.45
CA SER A 12 7.94 12.96 -16.00
C SER A 12 7.37 12.41 -14.69
N LEU A 13 6.90 13.28 -13.78
CA LEU A 13 6.25 12.89 -12.53
C LEU A 13 4.89 12.22 -12.78
N GLY A 14 4.12 12.70 -13.76
CA GLY A 14 2.85 12.08 -14.14
C GLY A 14 3.04 10.64 -14.62
N LYS A 15 4.09 10.37 -15.40
CA LYS A 15 4.43 9.03 -15.87
C LYS A 15 4.77 8.04 -14.74
N ARG A 16 5.15 8.55 -13.57
CA ARG A 16 5.49 7.76 -12.36
C ARG A 16 4.38 7.78 -11.32
N MET A 17 3.24 8.40 -11.64
CA MET A 17 2.15 8.56 -10.69
C MET A 17 1.47 7.21 -10.43
N ASP A 18 1.35 6.91 -9.15
CA ASP A 18 0.51 5.86 -8.60
C ASP A 18 -0.60 6.50 -7.77
N GLY A 19 -1.81 5.94 -7.83
CA GLY A 19 -2.92 6.49 -7.06
C GLY A 19 -4.24 5.77 -7.26
N ILE A 20 -5.19 6.03 -6.39
CA ILE A 20 -6.55 5.46 -6.42
C ILE A 20 -7.58 6.59 -6.40
N TYR A 21 -8.72 6.35 -7.03
CA TYR A 21 -9.86 7.28 -7.05
C TYR A 21 -11.06 6.60 -6.39
N ILE A 22 -11.32 6.97 -5.13
CA ILE A 22 -12.40 6.38 -4.32
C ILE A 22 -13.51 7.42 -4.11
N PRO A 23 -14.79 7.07 -4.34
CA PRO A 23 -15.91 7.92 -3.98
C PRO A 23 -15.90 8.27 -2.48
N LEU A 24 -16.29 9.50 -2.13
CA LEU A 24 -16.23 9.97 -0.73
C LEU A 24 -17.10 9.13 0.22
N ASN A 25 -18.23 8.62 -0.25
CA ASN A 25 -19.13 7.74 0.52
C ASN A 25 -18.62 6.30 0.64
N GLU A 26 -17.44 6.00 0.09
CA GLU A 26 -16.80 4.68 0.14
C GLU A 26 -15.47 4.69 0.90
N ILE A 27 -15.11 5.81 1.53
CA ILE A 27 -13.91 5.92 2.37
C ILE A 27 -13.97 4.86 3.49
N GLY A 28 -12.83 4.21 3.75
CA GLY A 28 -12.68 3.22 4.81
C GLY A 28 -13.08 1.79 4.43
N LYS A 29 -13.76 1.60 3.29
CA LYS A 29 -14.17 0.27 2.81
C LYS A 29 -12.97 -0.55 2.31
N SER A 30 -13.02 -1.87 2.49
CA SER A 30 -12.05 -2.80 1.90
C SER A 30 -12.38 -3.09 0.42
N ASN A 31 -11.44 -3.69 -0.32
CA ASN A 31 -11.69 -4.16 -1.69
C ASN A 31 -12.91 -5.10 -1.83
N LYS A 32 -13.32 -5.81 -0.76
CA LYS A 32 -14.52 -6.68 -0.80
C LYS A 32 -15.83 -5.90 -0.73
N GLU A 33 -15.80 -4.70 -0.16
CA GLU A 33 -16.96 -3.83 0.05
C GLU A 33 -17.06 -2.73 -1.01
N LEU A 34 -15.96 -2.46 -1.71
CA LEU A 34 -15.88 -1.46 -2.78
C LEU A 34 -16.41 -2.01 -4.10
N SER A 35 -17.03 -1.14 -4.88
CA SER A 35 -17.17 -1.37 -6.32
C SER A 35 -15.81 -1.22 -7.03
N PRO A 36 -15.61 -1.82 -8.22
CA PRO A 36 -14.39 -1.61 -8.99
C PRO A 36 -14.13 -0.13 -9.27
N TYR A 37 -12.98 0.36 -8.82
CA TYR A 37 -12.61 1.78 -8.86
C TYR A 37 -11.56 2.07 -9.93
N LEU A 38 -11.37 3.37 -10.23
CA LEU A 38 -10.26 3.80 -11.06
C LEU A 38 -8.98 3.85 -10.22
N TYR A 39 -7.90 3.36 -10.79
CA TYR A 39 -6.56 3.51 -10.21
C TYR A 39 -5.55 3.82 -11.30
N CYS A 40 -4.46 4.46 -10.92
CA CYS A 40 -3.31 4.75 -11.75
C CYS A 40 -2.14 3.92 -11.25
N SER A 41 -1.44 3.26 -12.17
CA SER A 41 -0.12 2.70 -11.89
C SER A 41 0.83 3.07 -13.01
N ASN A 42 1.97 3.67 -12.69
CA ASN A 42 2.94 4.20 -13.65
C ASN A 42 2.28 5.10 -14.70
N GLY A 43 1.46 6.06 -14.25
CA GLY A 43 0.77 7.02 -15.12
C GLY A 43 -0.36 6.42 -16.00
N LYS A 44 -0.63 5.11 -15.90
CA LYS A 44 -1.67 4.42 -16.69
C LYS A 44 -2.92 4.19 -15.86
N ILE A 45 -4.03 4.78 -16.31
CA ILE A 45 -5.36 4.58 -15.71
C ILE A 45 -5.93 3.22 -16.07
N LYS A 46 -6.41 2.52 -15.06
CA LYS A 46 -7.10 1.23 -15.14
C LYS A 46 -8.37 1.27 -14.27
N ARG A 47 -9.29 0.32 -14.50
CA ARG A 47 -10.46 0.09 -13.65
C ARG A 47 -10.37 -1.31 -13.06
N GLY A 48 -10.64 -1.46 -11.77
CA GLY A 48 -10.58 -2.74 -11.07
C GLY A 48 -10.28 -2.57 -9.58
N TYR A 49 -9.67 -3.59 -8.99
CA TYR A 49 -9.15 -3.56 -7.63
C TYR A 49 -7.62 -3.51 -7.63
N TRP A 50 -7.06 -2.76 -6.69
CA TRP A 50 -5.62 -2.64 -6.50
C TRP A 50 -5.27 -2.67 -5.01
N VAL A 51 -4.69 -1.60 -4.44
CA VAL A 51 -4.05 -1.62 -3.12
C VAL A 51 -4.95 -1.25 -1.93
N VAL A 52 -6.25 -1.01 -2.11
CA VAL A 52 -7.10 -0.57 -0.98
C VAL A 52 -7.25 -1.67 0.08
N ASN A 53 -6.81 -1.36 1.30
CA ASN A 53 -6.86 -2.21 2.47
C ASN A 53 -6.74 -1.36 3.75
N ALA A 54 -6.69 -2.00 4.92
CA ALA A 54 -6.60 -1.30 6.22
C ALA A 54 -5.33 -0.43 6.36
N ILE A 55 -4.20 -0.85 5.77
CA ILE A 55 -2.95 -0.06 5.79
C ILE A 55 -3.13 1.23 5.00
N THR A 56 -3.76 1.16 3.82
CA THR A 56 -4.05 2.34 2.99
C THR A 56 -4.82 3.40 3.77
N TRP A 57 -5.88 2.99 4.46
CA TRP A 57 -6.70 3.93 5.22
C TRP A 57 -6.01 4.45 6.48
N TRP A 58 -5.26 3.62 7.19
CA TRP A 58 -4.42 4.06 8.31
C TRP A 58 -3.39 5.10 7.86
N MET A 59 -2.70 4.87 6.75
CA MET A 59 -1.70 5.80 6.22
C MET A 59 -2.32 7.15 5.83
N VAL A 60 -3.51 7.15 5.21
CA VAL A 60 -4.21 8.39 4.84
C VAL A 60 -4.66 9.16 6.08
N GLU A 61 -5.18 8.48 7.11
CA GLU A 61 -5.61 9.12 8.36
C GLU A 61 -4.44 9.73 9.14
N GLN A 62 -3.34 9.00 9.26
CA GLN A 62 -2.22 9.40 10.12
C GLN A 62 -1.22 10.34 9.43
N TYR A 63 -1.02 10.18 8.11
CA TYR A 63 0.05 10.84 7.37
C TYR A 63 -0.40 11.46 6.05
N GLY A 64 -1.70 11.43 5.74
CA GLY A 64 -2.23 12.02 4.52
C GLY A 64 -1.99 13.53 4.49
N ILE A 65 -1.51 14.04 3.35
CA ILE A 65 -1.37 15.48 3.12
C ILE A 65 -2.54 15.93 2.26
N LYS A 66 -3.36 16.84 2.78
CA LYS A 66 -4.45 17.45 2.03
C LYS A 66 -3.89 18.41 0.97
N VAL A 67 -4.15 18.10 -0.29
CA VAL A 67 -3.84 19.00 -1.41
C VAL A 67 -5.05 19.87 -1.76
N HIS A 68 -6.28 19.32 -1.65
CA HIS A 68 -7.52 20.05 -1.96
C HIS A 68 -8.71 19.42 -1.23
N GLY A 69 -9.73 20.24 -0.92
CA GLY A 69 -10.97 19.81 -0.28
C GLY A 69 -10.96 19.92 1.25
N LYS A 70 -11.73 19.06 1.92
CA LYS A 70 -11.76 18.93 3.40
C LYS A 70 -10.66 18.01 3.90
N GLU A 71 -10.20 18.21 5.13
CA GLU A 71 -9.30 17.26 5.79
C GLU A 71 -9.96 15.89 5.96
N ILE A 72 -9.14 14.84 6.06
CA ILE A 72 -9.65 13.48 6.32
C ILE A 72 -10.28 13.39 7.71
N SER A 73 -9.76 14.14 8.69
CA SER A 73 -10.28 14.23 10.05
C SER A 73 -11.67 14.86 10.15
N GLU A 74 -12.10 15.61 9.14
CA GLU A 74 -13.46 16.15 9.03
C GLU A 74 -14.46 15.13 8.46
N ARG A 75 -14.02 13.91 8.12
CA ARG A 75 -14.87 12.84 7.60
C ARG A 75 -15.25 11.89 8.72
N ASN A 76 -16.44 11.29 8.62
CA ASN A 76 -16.87 10.22 9.52
C ASN A 76 -16.19 8.89 9.14
N PHE A 77 -14.88 8.86 9.33
CA PHE A 77 -14.01 7.73 9.04
C PHE A 77 -12.99 7.61 10.17
N GLN A 78 -12.81 6.40 10.69
CA GLN A 78 -11.79 6.11 11.68
C GLN A 78 -11.11 4.80 11.34
N SER A 79 -9.79 4.85 11.15
CA SER A 79 -9.01 3.62 10.93
C SER A 79 -8.78 2.88 12.25
N LYS A 80 -8.61 1.55 12.18
CA LYS A 80 -8.42 0.70 13.38
C LYS A 80 -7.10 -0.04 13.28
N TRP A 81 -6.19 0.19 14.23
CA TRP A 81 -4.87 -0.48 14.24
C TRP A 81 -4.98 -2.00 14.21
N ILE A 82 -5.97 -2.57 14.91
CA ILE A 82 -6.20 -4.03 14.87
C ILE A 82 -6.47 -4.56 13.46
N GLN A 83 -7.07 -3.76 12.57
CA GLN A 83 -7.27 -4.15 11.16
C GLN A 83 -5.97 -4.06 10.36
N VAL A 84 -5.06 -3.14 10.70
CA VAL A 84 -3.71 -3.09 10.14
C VAL A 84 -2.95 -4.36 10.48
N VAL A 85 -2.95 -4.77 11.75
CA VAL A 85 -2.30 -6.02 12.22
C VAL A 85 -2.86 -7.24 11.49
N LYS A 86 -4.20 -7.38 11.43
CA LYS A 86 -4.84 -8.47 10.66
C LYS A 86 -4.47 -8.46 9.18
N ASN A 87 -4.28 -7.29 8.59
CA ASN A 87 -3.86 -7.17 7.19
C ASN A 87 -2.42 -7.67 6.99
N MET A 88 -1.53 -7.41 7.96
CA MET A 88 -0.16 -7.92 7.95
C MET A 88 -0.10 -9.43 8.11
N GLU A 89 -0.89 -9.99 9.03
CA GLU A 89 -1.03 -11.45 9.18
C GLU A 89 -1.50 -12.09 7.88
N TYR A 90 -2.52 -11.52 7.22
CA TYR A 90 -2.96 -11.98 5.90
C TYR A 90 -1.84 -11.86 4.86
N ASN A 91 -1.09 -10.76 4.86
CA ASN A 91 -0.01 -10.53 3.91
C ASN A 91 1.07 -11.62 4.01
N ILE A 92 1.49 -12.00 5.21
CA ILE A 92 2.47 -13.07 5.43
C ILE A 92 1.87 -14.44 5.14
N ASN A 93 0.78 -14.78 5.84
CA ASN A 93 0.26 -16.15 5.89
C ASN A 93 -0.50 -16.55 4.62
N HIS A 94 -0.95 -15.58 3.82
CA HIS A 94 -1.70 -15.85 2.60
C HIS A 94 -0.99 -15.28 1.36
N TYR A 95 -0.74 -13.97 1.29
CA TYR A 95 -0.18 -13.36 0.08
C TYR A 95 1.23 -13.87 -0.24
N TRP A 96 2.19 -13.69 0.67
CA TRP A 96 3.57 -14.12 0.46
C TRP A 96 3.70 -15.64 0.46
N LYS A 97 2.96 -16.34 1.33
CA LYS A 97 2.90 -17.81 1.28
C LYS A 97 2.48 -18.32 -0.09
N ASN A 98 1.41 -17.79 -0.68
CA ASN A 98 0.99 -18.21 -2.02
C ASN A 98 1.95 -17.76 -3.11
N LYS A 99 2.49 -16.54 -3.01
CA LYS A 99 3.44 -15.98 -3.98
C LYS A 99 4.76 -16.77 -4.00
N SER A 100 5.22 -17.27 -2.86
CA SER A 100 6.43 -18.10 -2.70
C SER A 100 6.38 -19.44 -3.45
N LYS A 101 5.17 -19.94 -3.79
CA LYS A 101 5.00 -21.18 -4.54
C LYS A 101 5.52 -21.07 -5.97
N ASN A 102 5.52 -19.87 -6.55
CA ASN A 102 6.10 -19.63 -7.87
C ASN A 102 7.54 -19.13 -7.73
N LYS A 103 8.50 -20.05 -7.66
CA LYS A 103 9.92 -19.72 -7.46
C LYS A 103 10.52 -18.86 -8.58
N PHE A 104 9.98 -18.93 -9.80
CA PHE A 104 10.53 -18.21 -10.97
C PHE A 104 10.43 -16.69 -10.84
N ILE A 105 9.48 -16.17 -10.07
CA ILE A 105 9.36 -14.72 -9.88
C ILE A 105 10.53 -14.13 -9.06
N PHE A 106 11.25 -14.97 -8.31
CA PHE A 106 12.38 -14.55 -7.48
C PHE A 106 13.73 -14.61 -8.21
N ILE A 107 13.71 -14.85 -9.53
CA ILE A 107 14.90 -14.67 -10.37
C ILE A 107 15.17 -13.18 -10.63
N PHE A 108 14.14 -12.33 -10.52
CA PHE A 108 14.27 -10.90 -10.74
C PHE A 108 14.64 -10.18 -9.45
N ASP A 109 15.70 -9.37 -9.50
CA ASP A 109 16.20 -8.62 -8.34
C ASP A 109 15.15 -7.69 -7.75
N ASP A 110 14.34 -7.05 -8.59
CA ASP A 110 13.26 -6.16 -8.14
C ASP A 110 12.20 -6.89 -7.30
N MET A 111 11.91 -8.15 -7.63
CA MET A 111 11.01 -9.00 -6.90
C MET A 111 11.59 -9.49 -5.57
N VAL A 112 12.89 -9.81 -5.54
CA VAL A 112 13.60 -10.15 -4.31
C VAL A 112 13.63 -8.94 -3.38
N GLU A 113 14.05 -7.78 -3.89
CA GLU A 113 14.07 -6.52 -3.14
C GLU A 113 12.67 -6.18 -2.61
N PHE A 114 11.65 -6.24 -3.46
CA PHE A 114 10.26 -5.98 -3.06
C PHE A 114 9.79 -6.92 -1.97
N CYS A 115 10.11 -8.21 -2.06
CA CYS A 115 9.76 -9.22 -1.06
C CYS A 115 10.44 -8.94 0.28
N VAL A 116 11.78 -8.88 0.28
CA VAL A 116 12.58 -8.71 1.49
C VAL A 116 12.18 -7.43 2.20
N LEU A 117 12.14 -6.29 1.51
CA LEU A 117 11.81 -5.01 2.13
C LEU A 117 10.35 -4.96 2.63
N THR A 118 9.42 -5.66 1.98
CA THR A 118 8.03 -5.72 2.46
C THR A 118 7.91 -6.57 3.71
N ILE A 119 8.53 -7.75 3.75
CA ILE A 119 8.51 -8.64 4.90
C ILE A 119 9.23 -8.00 6.09
N SER A 120 10.38 -7.36 5.89
CA SER A 120 11.10 -6.63 6.94
C SER A 120 10.25 -5.53 7.58
N ARG A 121 9.49 -4.77 6.77
CA ARG A 121 8.54 -3.78 7.30
C ARG A 121 7.44 -4.43 8.12
N ILE A 122 6.89 -5.55 7.65
CA ILE A 122 5.82 -6.27 8.37
C ILE A 122 6.33 -6.78 9.71
N LEU A 123 7.52 -7.38 9.76
CA LEU A 123 8.12 -7.92 10.98
C LEU A 123 8.17 -6.88 12.10
N SER A 124 8.63 -5.66 11.80
CA SER A 124 8.87 -4.64 12.81
C SER A 124 7.67 -3.73 13.11
N THR A 125 6.59 -3.83 12.34
CA THR A 125 5.43 -2.95 12.50
C THR A 125 4.62 -3.23 13.78
N PRO A 126 4.31 -4.49 14.16
CA PRO A 126 3.58 -4.78 15.40
C PRO A 126 4.23 -4.20 16.65
N GLU A 127 5.56 -4.30 16.75
CA GLU A 127 6.34 -3.79 17.87
C GLU A 127 6.36 -2.25 17.93
N THR A 128 6.54 -1.61 16.78
CA THR A 128 6.66 -0.14 16.70
C THR A 128 5.32 0.58 16.69
N LYS A 129 4.21 -0.14 16.47
CA LYS A 129 2.88 0.41 16.23
C LYS A 129 2.86 1.51 15.15
N LYS A 130 3.76 1.40 14.16
CA LYS A 130 3.96 2.37 13.08
C LYS A 130 4.23 1.64 11.78
N ILE A 131 3.66 2.13 10.69
CA ILE A 131 4.06 1.68 9.35
C ILE A 131 5.43 2.29 9.02
N LEU A 132 6.48 1.47 9.07
CA LEU A 132 7.85 1.90 8.77
C LEU A 132 8.07 2.12 7.28
N THR A 133 9.07 2.92 6.91
CA THR A 133 9.62 2.95 5.54
C THR A 133 10.34 1.64 5.22
N LYS A 134 10.64 1.39 3.93
CA LYS A 134 11.42 0.23 3.50
C LYS A 134 12.80 0.17 4.16
N VAL A 135 13.49 1.31 4.25
CA VAL A 135 14.83 1.40 4.84
C VAL A 135 14.80 1.16 6.34
N GLU A 136 13.87 1.79 7.06
CA GLU A 136 13.72 1.56 8.51
C GLU A 136 13.37 0.10 8.83
N GLY A 137 12.44 -0.50 8.06
CA GLY A 137 12.08 -1.91 8.23
C GLY A 137 13.26 -2.85 8.01
N ALA A 138 14.06 -2.62 6.96
CA ALA A 138 15.26 -3.41 6.69
C ALA A 138 16.30 -3.31 7.80
N ARG A 139 16.58 -2.09 8.30
CA ARG A 139 17.52 -1.88 9.41
C ARG A 139 17.08 -2.63 10.67
N LYS A 140 15.81 -2.52 11.03
CA LYS A 140 15.27 -3.26 12.18
C LYS A 140 15.32 -4.77 11.98
N ALA A 141 15.07 -5.26 10.77
CA ALA A 141 15.16 -6.69 10.50
C ALA A 141 16.57 -7.24 10.71
N ILE A 142 17.62 -6.46 10.40
CA ILE A 142 19.01 -6.84 10.66
C ILE A 142 19.29 -6.98 12.16
N GLU A 143 18.68 -6.12 13.00
CA GLU A 143 18.86 -6.17 14.46
C GLU A 143 18.18 -7.38 15.13
N VAL A 144 17.13 -7.92 14.51
CA VAL A 144 16.27 -8.96 15.12
C VAL A 144 16.50 -10.35 14.52
N LEU A 145 16.91 -10.42 13.26
CA LEU A 145 17.16 -11.70 12.59
C LEU A 145 18.53 -12.25 13.01
N PRO A 146 18.66 -13.58 13.14
CA PRO A 146 19.94 -14.20 13.49
C PRO A 146 20.98 -13.97 12.39
N ASP A 147 22.24 -13.88 12.80
CA ASP A 147 23.38 -13.98 11.89
C ASP A 147 23.33 -15.32 11.15
N ARG A 148 23.75 -15.29 9.88
CA ARG A 148 23.83 -16.50 9.04
C ARG A 148 25.11 -17.28 9.28
#